data_AF-A0A060C1F1-F1
#
_entry.id   AF-A0A060C1F1-F1
#
_cell.length_a   1.000
_cell.length_b   1.000
_cell.length_c   1.000
_cell.angle_alpha   90.00
_cell.angle_beta   90.00
_cell.angle_gamma   90.00
#
_symmetry.space_group_name_H-M   'P 1'
#
loop_
_entity.id
_entity.type
_entity.pdbx_description
1 polymer ?
#
loop_
_entity_poly.entity_id
_entity_poly.type
_entity_poly.pdbx_seq_one_letter_code
_entity_poly.pdbx_strand_id
1 'polypeptide(L)'
;DTEAKLYLTSPLDLTKKYEFWSYSATKDDLESGGDVSFLKFYGSDAFDSAYYTDLDLGANIEDGNTVFRLWSPSASAVTLNIYDTADATAPSSSTPMNRDDNGVFTSTANGNLHGKYYTFDVTNYGVTD
;
A
#
# COMPACT_ATOMS: atom_id res chain seq x y z
N ASP A 1 -24.85 17.98 -19.39
CA ASP A 1 -23.87 17.01 -18.86
C ASP A 1 -23.51 15.97 -19.89
N THR A 2 -22.36 16.14 -20.52
CA THR A 2 -21.74 15.09 -21.34
C THR A 2 -20.58 14.52 -20.53
N GLU A 3 -20.84 13.44 -19.81
CA GLU A 3 -19.79 12.65 -19.18
C GLU A 3 -19.03 11.89 -20.27
N ALA A 4 -17.72 12.10 -20.38
CA ALA A 4 -16.86 11.28 -21.21
C ALA A 4 -16.20 10.19 -20.34
N LYS A 5 -16.24 8.94 -20.80
CA LYS A 5 -15.62 7.79 -20.11
C LYS A 5 -14.51 7.21 -20.99
N LEU A 6 -13.35 6.98 -20.37
CA LEU A 6 -12.22 6.30 -21.00
C LEU A 6 -12.10 4.91 -20.39
N TYR A 7 -12.01 3.89 -21.23
CA TYR A 7 -11.84 2.50 -20.81
C TYR A 7 -10.43 2.05 -21.17
N LEU A 8 -9.73 1.49 -20.18
CA LEU A 8 -8.40 0.93 -20.37
C LEU A 8 -8.51 -0.55 -20.71
N THR A 9 -7.56 -1.05 -21.51
CA THR A 9 -7.50 -2.48 -21.87
C THR A 9 -6.92 -3.35 -20.76
N SER A 10 -6.32 -2.73 -19.74
CA SER A 10 -5.76 -3.38 -18.55
C SER A 10 -6.07 -2.53 -17.31
N PRO A 11 -6.20 -3.13 -16.12
CA PRO A 11 -6.32 -2.39 -14.87
C PRO A 11 -5.12 -1.47 -14.63
N LEU A 12 -5.36 -0.36 -13.93
CA LEU A 12 -4.27 0.48 -13.42
C LEU A 12 -3.56 -0.26 -12.28
N ASP A 13 -2.25 -0.05 -12.19
CA ASP A 13 -1.43 -0.52 -11.09
C ASP A 13 -1.61 0.43 -9.90
N LEU A 14 -2.28 -0.05 -8.84
CA LEU A 14 -2.61 0.76 -7.68
C LEU A 14 -1.37 1.30 -6.93
N THR A 15 -0.19 0.74 -7.20
CA THR A 15 1.08 1.19 -6.60
C THR A 15 1.71 2.38 -7.33
N LYS A 16 1.12 2.81 -8.46
CA LYS A 16 1.64 3.88 -9.32
C LYS A 16 0.74 5.10 -9.34
N LYS A 17 1.36 6.25 -9.60
CA LYS A 17 0.65 7.47 -9.97
C LYS A 17 0.45 7.54 -11.48
N TYR A 18 -0.69 8.11 -11.86
CA TYR A 18 -1.06 8.35 -13.25
C TYR A 18 -1.55 9.78 -13.40
N GLU A 19 -1.26 10.37 -14.55
CA GLU A 19 -1.72 11.70 -14.93
C GLU A 19 -2.47 11.59 -16.26
N PHE A 20 -3.60 12.28 -16.37
CA PHE A 20 -4.37 12.34 -17.60
C PHE A 20 -3.85 13.47 -18.48
N TRP A 21 -3.61 13.19 -19.76
CA TRP A 21 -3.20 14.18 -20.75
C TRP A 21 -4.16 14.16 -21.93
N SER A 22 -4.53 15.35 -22.43
CA SER A 22 -5.40 15.50 -23.59
C SER A 22 -4.91 16.61 -24.50
N TYR A 23 -5.21 16.50 -25.80
CA TYR A 23 -4.82 17.52 -26.76
C TYR A 23 -5.72 18.77 -26.66
N SER A 24 -5.07 19.93 -26.62
CA SER A 24 -5.71 21.24 -26.56
C SER A 24 -5.82 21.84 -27.96
N ALA A 25 -7.04 21.86 -28.49
CA ALA A 25 -7.30 22.38 -29.84
C ALA A 25 -6.97 23.88 -30.00
N THR A 26 -6.87 24.63 -28.89
CA THR A 26 -6.54 26.07 -28.92
C THR A 26 -5.04 26.34 -28.84
N LYS A 27 -4.26 25.40 -28.30
CA LYS A 27 -2.81 25.55 -28.13
C LYS A 27 -1.98 24.70 -29.09
N ASP A 28 -2.60 23.77 -29.79
CA ASP A 28 -1.92 22.79 -30.65
C ASP A 28 -0.85 21.99 -29.88
N ASP A 29 -1.16 21.60 -28.64
CA ASP A 29 -0.27 20.86 -27.74
C ASP A 29 -1.05 19.97 -26.76
N LEU A 30 -0.36 19.08 -26.06
CA LEU A 30 -0.90 18.29 -24.95
C LEU A 30 -0.96 19.12 -23.67
N GLU A 31 -2.09 19.01 -22.97
CA GLU A 31 -2.28 19.59 -21.64
C GLU A 31 -2.62 18.50 -20.63
N SER A 32 -2.02 18.63 -19.45
CA SER A 32 -2.39 17.83 -18.29
C SER A 32 -3.80 18.21 -17.83
N GLY A 33 -4.64 17.20 -17.66
CA GLY A 33 -5.90 17.28 -16.93
C GLY A 33 -5.78 16.90 -15.45
N GLY A 34 -4.56 16.67 -14.96
CA GLY A 34 -4.25 16.36 -13.57
C GLY A 34 -4.13 14.88 -13.24
N ASP A 35 -3.84 14.62 -11.96
CA ASP A 35 -3.67 13.28 -11.40
C ASP A 35 -4.97 12.46 -11.47
N VAL A 36 -4.85 11.20 -11.86
CA VAL A 36 -5.94 10.22 -11.79
C VAL A 36 -6.13 9.81 -10.33
N SER A 37 -7.32 10.07 -9.78
CA SER A 37 -7.64 9.72 -8.40
C SER A 37 -8.29 8.34 -8.28
N PHE A 38 -7.77 7.51 -7.39
CA PHE A 38 -8.37 6.24 -7.00
C PHE A 38 -9.45 6.36 -5.91
N LEU A 39 -9.81 7.56 -5.44
CA LEU A 39 -10.73 7.72 -4.31
C LEU A 39 -12.07 6.99 -4.51
N LYS A 40 -12.64 7.09 -5.71
CA LYS A 40 -13.90 6.40 -6.05
C LYS A 40 -13.70 4.89 -6.21
N PHE A 41 -12.51 4.46 -6.60
CA PHE A 41 -12.18 3.05 -6.75
C PHE A 41 -12.09 2.35 -5.39
N TYR A 42 -11.49 2.99 -4.38
CA TYR A 42 -11.38 2.43 -3.02
C TYR A 42 -12.74 2.08 -2.37
N GLY A 43 -13.81 2.77 -2.75
CA GLY A 43 -15.16 2.50 -2.24
C GLY A 43 -16.00 1.64 -3.17
N SER A 44 -15.39 0.90 -4.10
CA SER A 44 -16.11 0.10 -5.10
C SER A 44 -16.04 -1.39 -4.80
N ASP A 45 -17.10 -2.13 -5.18
CA ASP A 45 -17.14 -3.59 -5.08
C ASP A 45 -15.97 -4.28 -5.81
N ALA A 46 -15.44 -3.64 -6.86
CA ALA A 46 -14.29 -4.15 -7.61
C ALA A 46 -12.99 -4.08 -6.78
N PHE A 47 -12.81 -3.02 -6.00
CA PHE A 47 -11.68 -2.91 -5.08
C PHE A 47 -11.82 -3.90 -3.93
N ASP A 48 -13.00 -3.99 -3.33
CA ASP A 48 -13.28 -4.98 -2.27
C ASP A 48 -13.03 -6.40 -2.78
N SER A 49 -13.54 -6.76 -3.97
CA SER A 49 -13.33 -8.09 -4.54
C SER A 49 -11.85 -8.42 -4.82
N ALA A 50 -11.03 -7.41 -5.13
CA ALA A 50 -9.63 -7.59 -5.49
C ALA A 50 -8.69 -7.60 -4.27
N TYR A 51 -9.00 -6.80 -3.24
CA TYR A 51 -8.07 -6.52 -2.15
C TYR A 51 -8.62 -6.88 -0.76
N TYR A 52 -9.86 -7.38 -0.65
CA TYR A 52 -10.37 -7.86 0.63
C TYR A 52 -9.47 -8.97 1.21
N THR A 53 -9.31 -8.95 2.52
CA THR A 53 -8.61 -9.99 3.27
C THR A 53 -9.39 -10.30 4.54
N ASP A 54 -9.44 -11.58 4.89
CA ASP A 54 -9.96 -12.11 6.16
C ASP A 54 -8.81 -12.52 7.11
N LEU A 55 -7.56 -12.25 6.72
CA LEU A 55 -6.39 -12.54 7.54
C LEU A 55 -6.40 -11.68 8.82
N ASP A 56 -5.90 -12.27 9.90
CA ASP A 56 -5.70 -11.55 11.15
C ASP A 56 -4.53 -10.55 11.00
N LEU A 57 -4.88 -9.26 10.98
CA LEU A 57 -3.96 -8.15 10.77
C LEU A 57 -3.27 -7.74 12.09
N GLY A 58 -2.16 -7.03 11.98
CA GLY A 58 -1.36 -6.61 13.13
C GLY A 58 -0.28 -7.63 13.47
N ALA A 59 0.08 -7.72 14.75
CA ALA A 59 1.13 -8.60 15.25
C ALA A 59 0.53 -9.78 16.02
N ASN A 60 0.63 -10.98 15.43
CA ASN A 60 0.00 -12.19 15.93
C ASN A 60 1.04 -13.25 16.27
N ILE A 61 0.77 -14.09 17.27
CA ILE A 61 1.64 -15.21 17.63
C ILE A 61 1.17 -16.48 16.92
N GLU A 62 2.02 -17.03 16.06
CA GLU A 62 1.75 -18.24 15.27
C GLU A 62 2.96 -19.18 15.38
N ASP A 63 2.72 -20.43 15.77
CA ASP A 63 3.76 -21.46 15.93
C ASP A 63 5.00 -21.02 16.74
N GLY A 64 4.77 -20.19 17.76
CA GLY A 64 5.82 -19.66 18.63
C GLY A 64 6.62 -18.47 18.06
N ASN A 65 6.26 -18.01 16.86
CA ASN A 65 6.83 -16.83 16.19
C ASN A 65 5.84 -15.67 16.19
N THR A 66 6.32 -14.46 15.89
CA THR A 66 5.47 -13.29 15.71
C THR A 66 5.32 -12.99 14.23
N VAL A 67 4.08 -13.05 13.73
CA VAL A 67 3.72 -12.73 12.35
C VAL A 67 3.09 -11.35 12.31
N PHE A 68 3.68 -10.47 11.52
CA PHE A 68 3.20 -9.11 11.30
C PHE A 68 2.49 -9.05 9.95
N ARG A 69 1.26 -8.55 9.94
CA ARG A 69 0.46 -8.33 8.73
C ARG A 69 -0.05 -6.89 8.68
N LEU A 70 0.13 -6.24 7.55
CA LEU A 70 -0.39 -4.89 7.27
C LEU A 70 -1.12 -4.91 5.94
N TRP A 71 -2.40 -4.52 5.93
CA TRP A 71 -3.13 -4.31 4.69
C TRP A 71 -2.87 -2.89 4.16
N SER A 72 -2.17 -2.81 3.03
CA SER A 72 -1.86 -1.53 2.37
C SER A 72 -1.82 -1.69 0.84
N PRO A 73 -2.97 -1.86 0.18
CA PRO A 73 -3.02 -2.21 -1.24
C PRO A 73 -2.32 -1.23 -2.19
N SER A 74 -2.32 0.08 -1.87
CA SER A 74 -1.64 1.10 -2.67
C SER A 74 -0.13 1.18 -2.43
N ALA A 75 0.38 0.56 -1.37
CA ALA A 75 1.81 0.62 -1.08
C ALA A 75 2.59 -0.24 -2.06
N SER A 76 3.72 0.30 -2.51
CA SER A 76 4.70 -0.43 -3.32
C SER A 76 5.68 -1.22 -2.46
N ALA A 77 5.90 -0.79 -1.21
CA ALA A 77 6.80 -1.45 -0.27
C ALA A 77 6.39 -1.14 1.18
N VAL A 78 6.66 -2.07 2.09
CA VAL A 78 6.54 -1.87 3.54
C VAL A 78 7.77 -2.47 4.22
N THR A 79 8.34 -1.74 5.18
CA THR A 79 9.40 -2.24 6.06
C THR A 79 8.90 -2.31 7.49
N LEU A 80 9.06 -3.47 8.14
CA LEU A 80 8.80 -3.65 9.56
C LEU A 80 10.02 -3.21 10.36
N ASN A 81 9.83 -2.30 11.31
CA ASN A 81 10.85 -1.82 12.23
C ASN A 81 10.52 -2.28 13.65
N ILE A 82 11.42 -3.00 14.31
CA ILE A 82 11.24 -3.50 15.68
C ILE A 82 12.19 -2.75 16.62
N TYR A 83 11.72 -2.43 17.82
CA TYR A 83 12.43 -1.67 18.85
C TYR A 83 12.39 -2.42 20.18
N ASP A 84 13.51 -2.39 20.90
CA ASP A 84 13.65 -3.07 22.18
C ASP A 84 12.95 -2.35 23.34
N THR A 85 12.82 -1.03 23.26
CA THR A 85 12.17 -0.17 24.26
C THR A 85 11.32 0.91 23.59
N ALA A 86 10.40 1.51 24.34
CA ALA A 86 9.47 2.53 23.83
C ALA A 86 10.16 3.85 23.45
N ASP A 87 11.30 4.14 24.07
CA ASP A 87 12.09 5.37 23.91
C ASP A 87 13.30 5.19 22.98
N ALA A 88 13.44 4.01 22.36
CA ALA A 88 14.50 3.73 21.40
C ALA A 88 14.38 4.67 20.18
N THR A 89 15.47 5.34 19.84
CA THR A 89 15.53 6.28 18.71
C THR A 89 15.85 5.61 17.37
N ALA A 90 16.18 4.31 17.39
CA ALA A 90 16.48 3.50 16.21
C ALA A 90 15.97 2.06 16.42
N PRO A 91 15.54 1.38 15.34
CA PRO A 91 15.08 0.00 15.44
C PRO A 91 16.26 -0.94 15.73
N SER A 92 16.00 -1.98 16.53
CA SER A 92 16.92 -3.11 16.68
C SER A 92 16.92 -4.02 15.44
N SER A 93 15.85 -3.99 14.63
CA SER A 93 15.83 -4.61 13.30
C SER A 93 14.85 -3.94 12.35
N SER A 94 15.22 -3.85 11.07
CA SER A 94 14.37 -3.40 9.97
C SER A 94 14.30 -4.48 8.89
N THR A 95 13.10 -4.93 8.53
CA THR A 95 12.89 -6.06 7.62
C THR A 95 11.86 -5.71 6.54
N PRO A 96 12.22 -5.74 5.24
CA PRO A 96 11.24 -5.62 4.16
C PRO A 96 10.17 -6.70 4.27
N MET A 97 8.91 -6.33 4.13
CA MET A 97 7.78 -7.26 4.18
C MET A 97 7.43 -7.78 2.79
N ASN A 98 6.91 -9.00 2.72
CA ASN A 98 6.47 -9.61 1.48
C ASN A 98 5.01 -9.22 1.19
N ARG A 99 4.77 -8.63 0.03
CA ARG A 99 3.43 -8.27 -0.45
C ARG A 99 2.76 -9.47 -1.12
N ASP A 100 1.48 -9.72 -0.84
CA ASP A 100 0.64 -10.66 -1.59
C ASP A 100 -0.21 -9.95 -2.66
N ASP A 101 -1.05 -10.72 -3.36
CA ASP A 101 -1.91 -10.21 -4.44
C ASP A 101 -2.99 -9.26 -3.90
N ASN A 102 -3.52 -9.52 -2.70
CA ASN A 102 -4.58 -8.74 -2.05
C ASN A 102 -4.04 -7.49 -1.34
N GLY A 103 -2.74 -7.22 -1.42
CA GLY A 103 -2.13 -6.03 -0.84
C GLY A 103 -1.83 -6.13 0.65
N VAL A 104 -1.81 -7.35 1.20
CA VAL A 104 -1.31 -7.61 2.54
C VAL A 104 0.20 -7.78 2.48
N PHE A 105 0.89 -7.03 3.33
CA PHE A 105 2.32 -7.17 3.58
C PHE A 105 2.52 -8.06 4.80
N THR A 106 3.35 -9.10 4.68
CA THR A 106 3.63 -10.06 5.76
C THR A 106 5.13 -10.17 6.04
N SER A 107 5.49 -10.24 7.32
CA SER A 107 6.83 -10.64 7.79
C SER A 107 6.72 -11.52 9.03
N THR A 108 7.65 -12.44 9.20
CA THR A 108 7.69 -13.35 10.36
C THR A 108 9.01 -13.15 11.08
N ALA A 109 8.92 -12.83 12.37
CA ALA A 109 10.06 -12.72 13.25
C ALA A 109 10.10 -13.92 14.21
N ASN A 110 11.30 -14.44 14.46
CA ASN A 110 11.47 -15.60 15.31
C ASN A 110 11.10 -15.28 16.77
N GLY A 111 10.32 -16.17 17.39
CA GLY A 111 9.93 -16.06 18.79
C GLY A 111 8.73 -15.16 19.08
N ASN A 112 8.27 -15.20 20.32
CA ASN A 112 7.23 -14.32 20.83
C ASN A 112 7.83 -12.96 21.19
N LEU A 113 7.45 -11.91 20.45
CA LEU A 113 7.93 -10.55 20.62
C LEU A 113 7.03 -9.69 21.52
N HIS A 114 6.17 -10.31 22.33
CA HIS A 114 5.36 -9.59 23.31
C HIS A 114 6.24 -8.66 24.18
N GLY A 115 5.83 -7.40 24.30
CA GLY A 115 6.57 -6.35 25.02
C GLY A 115 7.60 -5.59 24.19
N LYS A 116 7.85 -5.99 22.94
CA LYS A 116 8.59 -5.19 21.96
C LYS A 116 7.67 -4.14 21.33
N TYR A 117 8.29 -3.11 20.77
CA TYR A 117 7.62 -2.03 20.05
C TYR A 117 7.92 -2.15 18.57
N TYR A 118 7.03 -1.70 17.71
CA TYR A 118 7.26 -1.75 16.28
C TYR A 118 6.55 -0.61 15.54
N THR A 119 7.08 -0.27 14.37
CA THR A 119 6.46 0.63 13.38
C THR A 119 6.55 0.00 12.00
N PHE A 120 5.85 0.61 11.04
CA PHE A 120 5.98 0.30 9.62
C PHE A 120 6.41 1.55 8.89
N ASP A 121 7.41 1.43 8.03
CA ASP A 121 7.69 2.44 7.00
C ASP A 121 6.93 2.01 5.74
N VAL A 122 6.01 2.85 5.26
CA VAL A 122 5.10 2.51 4.16
C VAL A 122 5.39 3.40 2.95
N THR A 123 5.80 2.79 1.84
CA THR A 123 6.07 3.52 0.59
C THR A 123 4.83 3.56 -0.29
N ASN A 124 4.22 4.74 -0.43
CA ASN A 124 3.16 5.03 -1.39
C ASN A 124 3.67 6.00 -2.46
N TYR A 125 3.55 5.61 -3.74
CA TYR A 125 3.88 6.48 -4.88
C TYR A 125 5.29 7.10 -4.81
N GLY A 126 6.26 6.35 -4.28
CA GLY A 126 7.66 6.76 -4.13
C GLY A 126 7.97 7.59 -2.88
N VAL A 127 6.99 7.87 -2.02
CA VAL A 127 7.16 8.54 -0.72
C VAL A 127 6.99 7.52 0.39
N THR A 128 7.94 7.49 1.33
CA THR A 128 7.89 6.63 2.52
C THR A 128 7.54 7.48 3.74
N ASP A 129 6.47 7.09 4.43
CA ASP A 129 6.04 7.64 5.74
C ASP A 129 6.21 6.60 6.86
#